data_AF-A0A7S0AFV2-F1
#
_entry.id   AF-A0A7S0AFV2-F1
#
_cell.length_a   1.000
_cell.length_b   1.000
_cell.length_c   1.000
_cell.angle_alpha   90.00
_cell.angle_beta   90.00
_cell.angle_gamma   90.00
#
_symmetry.space_group_name_H-M   'P 1'
#
loop_
_entity.id
_entity.type
_entity.pdbx_description
1 polymer ?
#
loop_
_entity_poly.entity_id
_entity_poly.type
_entity_poly.pdbx_seq_one_letter_code
_entity_poly.pdbx_strand_id
1 'polypeptide(L)'
;VGLPIGGQDPTIPMGLVVGREIELFGSHGCAADDMPDILRLVASGRLNPSALVEQEVGLAEGAKAIMDMDNGSPLGITMVTFSNDDGDDDNTSSGGVGGGRRSRL
;
A
#
# COMPACT_ATOMS: atom_id res chain seq x y z
N VAL A 1 -3.41 -13.28 12.73
CA VAL A 1 -3.68 -14.68 13.13
C VAL A 1 -4.78 -15.23 12.26
N GLY A 2 -4.55 -16.37 11.61
CA GLY A 2 -5.47 -16.93 10.62
C GLY A 2 -6.59 -17.72 11.30
N LEU A 3 -7.76 -17.77 10.65
CA LEU A 3 -8.76 -18.77 10.95
C LEU A 3 -8.13 -20.15 10.70
N PRO A 4 -8.34 -21.14 11.59
CA PRO A 4 -7.90 -22.50 11.31
C PRO A 4 -8.50 -22.97 9.99
N ILE A 5 -7.71 -23.74 9.21
CA ILE A 5 -8.19 -24.34 7.98
C ILE A 5 -9.44 -25.17 8.31
N GLY A 6 -10.54 -24.91 7.60
CA GLY A 6 -11.81 -25.56 7.91
C GLY A 6 -11.67 -27.08 7.90
N GLY A 7 -12.10 -27.73 8.99
CA GLY A 7 -12.14 -29.18 9.12
C GLY A 7 -11.01 -29.83 9.90
N GLN A 8 -10.04 -29.07 10.44
CA GLN A 8 -9.02 -29.58 11.36
C GLN A 8 -8.83 -28.62 12.53
N ASP A 9 -8.87 -29.15 13.76
CA ASP A 9 -8.55 -28.36 14.94
C ASP A 9 -7.06 -28.03 14.98
N PRO A 10 -6.66 -26.81 15.35
CA PRO A 10 -5.25 -26.44 15.46
C PRO A 10 -4.56 -27.25 16.56
N THR A 11 -3.48 -27.94 16.22
CA THR A 11 -2.70 -28.75 17.17
C THR A 11 -1.77 -27.86 18.01
N ILE A 12 -2.23 -27.46 19.19
CA ILE A 12 -1.45 -26.68 20.16
C ILE A 12 -1.00 -27.63 21.29
N PRO A 13 0.31 -27.72 21.62
CA PRO A 13 0.81 -28.59 22.70
C PRO A 13 0.49 -27.99 24.08
N MET A 14 -0.76 -28.09 24.52
CA MET A 14 -1.25 -27.45 25.77
C MET A 14 -0.48 -27.87 27.03
N GLY A 15 0.10 -29.06 27.07
CA GLY A 15 0.95 -29.49 28.18
C GLY A 15 2.21 -28.62 28.36
N LEU A 16 2.80 -28.12 27.26
CA LEU A 16 3.93 -27.19 27.31
C LEU A 16 3.50 -25.77 27.69
N VAL A 17 2.32 -25.36 27.22
CA VAL A 17 1.73 -24.05 27.54
C VAL A 17 1.52 -23.95 29.05
N VAL A 18 0.88 -24.96 29.65
CA VAL A 18 0.64 -25.01 31.10
C VAL A 18 1.95 -25.20 31.88
N GLY A 19 2.80 -26.14 31.46
CA GLY A 19 4.05 -26.44 32.18
C GLY A 19 5.08 -25.30 32.18
N ARG A 20 4.88 -24.28 31.34
CA ARG A 20 5.72 -23.08 31.27
C ARG A 20 4.96 -21.79 31.58
N GLU A 21 3.71 -21.89 32.04
CA GLU A 21 2.85 -20.73 32.37
C GLU A 21 2.76 -19.71 31.22
N ILE A 22 2.61 -20.20 29.99
CA ILE A 22 2.53 -19.36 28.78
C ILE A 22 1.09 -18.86 28.58
N GLU A 23 0.93 -17.57 28.32
CA GLU A 23 -0.34 -16.96 27.89
C GLU A 23 -0.38 -16.79 26.36
N LEU A 24 -1.53 -17.10 25.75
CA LEU A 24 -1.74 -16.97 24.31
C LEU A 24 -2.76 -15.86 24.03
N PHE A 25 -2.31 -14.78 23.40
CA PHE A 25 -3.16 -13.66 23.00
C PHE A 25 -3.43 -13.68 21.50
N GLY A 26 -4.71 -13.66 21.12
CA GLY A 26 -5.11 -13.35 19.76
C GLY A 26 -4.96 -11.86 19.48
N SER A 27 -4.47 -11.51 18.29
CA SER A 27 -4.42 -10.12 17.82
C SER A 27 -4.95 -10.05 16.38
N HIS A 28 -5.83 -9.08 16.13
CA HIS A 28 -6.40 -8.84 14.81
C HIS A 28 -6.41 -7.35 14.52
N GLY A 29 -5.53 -6.93 13.61
CA GLY A 29 -5.44 -5.55 13.14
C GLY A 29 -5.31 -4.53 14.28
N CYS A 30 -5.65 -3.29 13.96
CA CYS A 30 -5.77 -2.19 14.88
C CYS A 30 -7.20 -1.64 14.76
N ALA A 31 -7.83 -1.29 15.88
CA ALA A 31 -9.15 -0.67 15.82
C ALA A 31 -9.05 0.70 15.14
N ALA A 32 -10.07 1.08 14.36
CA ALA A 32 -10.10 2.40 13.72
C ALA A 32 -10.01 3.54 14.76
N ASP A 33 -10.54 3.32 15.97
CA ASP A 33 -10.50 4.26 17.09
C ASP A 33 -9.09 4.49 17.65
N ASP A 34 -8.16 3.53 17.47
CA ASP A 34 -6.77 3.65 17.91
C ASP A 34 -5.89 4.40 16.88
N MET A 35 -6.36 4.51 15.63
CA MET A 35 -5.63 5.10 14.51
C MET A 35 -5.16 6.55 14.79
N PRO A 36 -5.96 7.44 15.42
CA PRO A 36 -5.51 8.80 15.73
C PRO A 36 -4.27 8.85 16.61
N ASP A 37 -4.16 7.95 17.59
CA ASP A 37 -3.00 7.90 18.48
C ASP A 37 -1.77 7.33 17.78
N ILE A 38 -1.95 6.33 16.91
CA ILE A 38 -0.86 5.84 16.05
C ILE A 38 -0.36 6.94 15.11
N LEU A 39 -1.26 7.70 14.49
CA LEU A 39 -0.88 8.81 13.62
C LEU A 39 -0.16 9.93 14.37
N ARG A 40 -0.48 10.16 15.65
CA ARG A 40 0.29 11.08 16.52
C ARG A 40 1.72 10.59 16.77
N LEU A 41 1.93 9.28 16.90
CA LEU A 41 3.28 8.71 17.02
C LEU A 41 4.10 8.95 15.75
N VAL A 42 3.46 8.86 14.58
CA VAL A 42 4.10 9.19 13.29
C VAL A 42 4.39 10.69 13.21
N ALA A 43 3.42 11.55 13.51
CA ALA A 43 3.58 13.00 13.43
C ALA A 43 4.65 13.54 14.41
N SER A 44 4.82 12.90 15.57
CA SER A 44 5.88 13.24 16.52
C SER A 44 7.26 12.66 16.17
N GLY A 45 7.36 11.88 15.08
CA GLY A 45 8.60 11.22 14.66
C GLY A 45 9.02 10.03 15.53
N ARG A 46 8.20 9.63 16.51
CA ARG A 46 8.47 8.47 17.37
C ARG A 46 8.26 7.14 16.65
N LEU A 47 7.45 7.15 15.60
CA LEU A 47 7.26 6.04 14.68
C LEU A 47 7.64 6.52 13.28
N ASN A 48 8.51 5.77 12.59
CA ASN A 48 8.90 6.07 11.22
C ASN A 48 8.49 4.92 10.28
N PRO A 49 7.27 4.93 9.73
CA PRO A 49 6.80 3.90 8.80
C PRO A 49 7.60 3.86 7.50
N SER A 50 8.21 4.97 7.07
CA SER A 50 8.96 5.02 5.81
C SER A 50 10.22 4.14 5.84
N ALA A 51 10.73 3.84 7.03
CA ALA A 51 11.85 2.90 7.21
C ALA A 51 11.48 1.44 6.89
N LEU A 52 10.19 1.13 6.75
CA LEU A 52 9.70 -0.20 6.35
C LEU A 52 9.48 -0.31 4.84
N VAL A 53 9.54 0.80 4.10
CA VAL A 53 9.33 0.80 2.64
C VAL A 53 10.61 0.30 1.97
N GLU A 54 10.53 -0.87 1.35
CA GLU A 54 11.65 -1.48 0.62
C GLU A 54 11.63 -1.13 -0.87
N GLN A 55 10.44 -0.92 -1.43
CA GLN A 55 10.26 -0.60 -2.84
C GLN A 55 9.01 0.24 -3.08
N GLU A 56 9.11 1.16 -4.05
CA GLU A 56 7.98 1.90 -4.61
C GLU A 56 7.77 1.45 -6.05
N VAL A 57 6.55 1.03 -6.38
CA VAL A 57 6.21 0.44 -7.67
C VAL A 57 4.98 1.14 -8.27
N GLY A 58 4.89 1.12 -9.59
CA GLY A 58 3.67 1.56 -10.28
C GLY A 58 2.53 0.56 -10.12
N LEU A 59 1.30 0.97 -10.45
CA LEU A 59 0.10 0.14 -10.29
C LEU A 59 0.20 -1.24 -10.97
N ALA A 60 0.69 -1.30 -12.21
CA ALA A 60 0.78 -2.55 -12.96
C ALA A 60 1.78 -3.54 -12.33
N GLU A 61 2.90 -3.02 -11.82
CA GLU A 61 3.90 -3.80 -11.11
C GLU A 61 3.39 -4.24 -9.73
N GLY A 62 2.67 -3.38 -9.02
CA GLY A 62 2.00 -3.73 -7.76
C GLY A 62 0.98 -4.87 -7.94
N ALA A 63 0.17 -4.85 -9.00
CA ALA A 63 -0.75 -5.94 -9.31
C ALA A 63 -0.02 -7.27 -9.55
N LYS A 64 1.10 -7.23 -10.26
CA LYS A 64 1.95 -8.41 -10.46
C LYS A 64 2.53 -8.90 -9.12
N ALA A 65 3.04 -8.00 -8.29
CA ALA A 65 3.59 -8.33 -6.99
C ALA A 65 2.57 -9.04 -6.08
N ILE A 66 1.30 -8.61 -6.11
CA ILE A 66 0.21 -9.29 -5.38
C ILE A 66 -0.02 -10.71 -5.90
N MET A 67 -0.05 -10.90 -7.22
CA MET A 67 -0.23 -12.24 -7.82
C MET A 67 0.91 -13.20 -7.50
N ASP A 68 2.13 -12.69 -7.34
CA ASP A 68 3.32 -13.50 -7.08
C ASP A 68 3.52 -13.84 -5.58
N MET A 69 2.67 -13.34 -4.66
CA MET A 69 2.85 -13.49 -3.20
C MET A 69 2.87 -14.94 -2.70
N ASP A 70 2.24 -15.88 -3.42
CA ASP A 70 2.27 -17.31 -3.09
C ASP A 70 3.68 -17.92 -3.21
N ASN A 71 4.58 -17.27 -3.96
CA ASN A 71 5.96 -17.71 -4.16
C ASN A 71 6.94 -17.06 -3.18
N GLY A 72 6.45 -16.17 -2.31
CA GLY A 72 7.25 -15.44 -1.34
C GLY A 72 6.91 -13.95 -1.33
N SER A 73 6.98 -13.35 -0.14
CA SER A 73 6.80 -11.91 0.04
C SER A 73 8.14 -11.27 0.38
N PRO A 74 8.50 -10.13 -0.23
CA PRO A 74 9.66 -9.36 0.21
C PRO A 74 9.52 -8.96 1.69
N LEU A 75 10.64 -8.76 2.36
CA LEU A 75 10.63 -8.14 3.69
C LEU A 75 10.06 -6.72 3.58
N GLY A 76 9.47 -6.19 4.65
CA GLY A 76 8.97 -4.81 4.67
C GLY A 76 7.68 -4.57 3.84
N ILE A 77 7.56 -3.36 3.31
CA ILE A 77 6.37 -2.82 2.63
C ILE A 77 6.72 -2.46 1.19
N THR A 78 5.87 -2.90 0.26
CA THR A 78 5.86 -2.43 -1.14
C THR A 78 4.82 -1.32 -1.29
N MET A 79 5.26 -0.11 -1.62
CA MET A 79 4.39 1.05 -1.80
C MET A 79 3.95 1.13 -3.27
N VAL A 80 2.64 1.15 -3.52
CA VAL A 80 2.12 1.44 -4.87
C VAL A 80 1.90 2.93 -5.00
N THR A 81 2.62 3.57 -5.92
CA THR A 81 2.53 5.01 -6.16
C THR A 81 1.71 5.31 -7.41
N PHE A 82 1.03 6.45 -7.40
CA PHE A 82 0.32 6.99 -8.55
C PHE A 82 0.95 8.33 -8.89
N SER A 83 1.34 8.51 -10.14
CA SER A 83 1.66 9.84 -10.66
C SER A 83 0.34 10.60 -10.78
N ASN A 84 0.21 11.73 -10.08
CA ASN A 84 -0.86 12.67 -10.39
C ASN A 84 -0.51 13.31 -11.74
N ASP A 85 -1.01 12.73 -12.83
CA ASP A 85 -1.06 13.39 -14.13
C ASP A 85 -2.28 14.32 -14.11
N ASP A 86 -2.18 15.40 -13.33
CA ASP A 86 -3.08 16.54 -13.48
C ASP A 86 -2.64 17.24 -14.78
N GLY A 87 -3.28 16.86 -15.88
CA GLY A 87 -2.98 17.35 -17.23
C GLY A 87 -3.06 18.87 -17.32
N ASP A 88 -1.90 19.53 -17.28
CA ASP A 88 -1.68 20.82 -17.92
C ASP A 88 -1.58 20.57 -19.45
N ASP A 89 -2.73 20.32 -20.07
CA ASP A 89 -2.93 20.47 -21.51
C ASP A 89 -2.98 21.98 -21.85
N ASP A 90 -1.88 22.71 -21.62
CA ASP A 90 -1.68 24.05 -22.16
C ASP A 90 -0.62 24.01 -23.27
N ASN A 91 -1.04 23.52 -24.44
CA ASN A 91 -0.33 23.80 -25.68
C ASN A 91 -1.32 24.11 -26.82
N THR A 92 -1.73 25.37 -26.82
CA THR A 92 -2.07 26.20 -27.98
C THR A 92 -2.72 25.51 -29.19
N SER A 93 -4.05 25.50 -29.20
CA SER A 93 -4.85 25.37 -30.43
C SER A 93 -5.98 26.40 -30.43
N SER A 94 -5.64 27.66 -30.72
CA SER A 94 -6.59 28.70 -31.11
C SER A 94 -5.83 29.75 -31.94
N GLY A 95 -6.15 30.09 -33.18
CA GLY A 95 -7.22 29.66 -34.05
C GLY A 95 -6.92 30.16 -35.47
N GLY A 96 -7.46 29.47 -36.47
CA GLY A 96 -7.44 29.94 -37.85
C GLY A 96 -8.18 31.27 -37.97
N VAL A 97 -7.46 32.30 -38.41
CA VAL A 97 -8.07 33.51 -38.97
C VAL A 97 -7.84 33.48 -40.47
N GLY A 98 -8.91 33.18 -41.20
CA GLY A 98 -8.98 33.45 -42.63
C GLY A 98 -9.06 34.97 -42.87
N GLY A 99 -8.34 35.45 -43.88
CA GLY A 99 -8.44 36.85 -44.31
C GLY A 99 -7.49 37.26 -45.43
N GLY A 100 -7.96 37.22 -46.67
CA GLY A 100 -7.71 38.32 -47.62
C GLY A 100 -6.44 38.35 -48.46
N ARG A 101 -6.53 37.83 -49.69
CA ARG A 101 -6.10 38.43 -50.98
C ARG A 101 -5.05 39.56 -50.94
N ARG A 102 -3.87 39.36 -51.57
CA ARG A 102 -3.11 40.30 -52.47
C ARG A 102 -2.09 39.48 -53.29
N SER A 103 -2.23 39.28 -54.61
CA SER A 103 -1.92 40.16 -55.75
C SER A 103 -0.42 40.46 -55.99
N ARG A 104 0.12 39.89 -57.09
CA ARG A 104 1.32 40.31 -57.89
C ARG A 104 2.67 40.22 -57.17
N LEU A 105 3.81 39.90 -57.79
CA LEU A 105 4.30 39.89 -59.17
C LEU A 105 5.27 38.70 -59.33
#